data_AF-A0AAX3M0H8-F1
#
_entry.id   AF-A0AAX3M0H8-F1
#
_cell.length_a   1.000
_cell.length_b   1.000
_cell.length_c   1.000
_cell.angle_alpha   90.00
_cell.angle_beta   90.00
_cell.angle_gamma   90.00
#
_symmetry.space_group_name_H-M   'P 1'
#
loop_
_entity.id
_entity.type
_entity.pdbx_description
1 polymer ?
#
loop_
_entity_poly.entity_id
_entity_poly.type
_entity_poly.pdbx_seq_one_letter_code
_entity_poly.pdbx_strand_id
1 'polypeptide(L)'
;MKKIIGIIIGLILLTVSISHSAQAADSLRTRAMNVYNPALTKTTLSVGEIGNKQTNIERKYNSQYIPAKDAFAPYVDSLVWNKSTKVVSVKNGGKEMILNFSGKKIIGKTNQVVLPSNWTKLVNGKATINGSILAYLFDEYGSSYNDMERDQWQEKLSFLNIDHTDGIPGVRDGYMHVYLAYTKNK
;
A
#
# COMPACT_ATOMS: atom_id res chain seq x y z
N MET A 1 30.80 -9.15 76.05
CA MET A 1 29.99 -7.94 76.26
C MET A 1 30.49 -6.82 75.35
N LYS A 2 29.59 -6.27 74.50
CA LYS A 2 29.62 -4.92 73.85
C LYS A 2 30.75 -4.65 72.83
N LYS A 3 30.56 -4.03 71.66
CA LYS A 3 29.41 -3.57 70.83
C LYS A 3 29.97 -3.32 69.41
N ILE A 4 29.09 -3.48 68.42
CA ILE A 4 29.23 -3.27 66.97
C ILE A 4 29.29 -1.75 66.66
N ILE A 5 29.83 -1.36 65.48
CA ILE A 5 29.20 -0.51 64.43
C ILE A 5 30.26 0.32 63.68
N GLY A 6 30.32 0.09 62.36
CA GLY A 6 31.11 0.88 61.40
C GLY A 6 30.55 0.74 59.98
N ILE A 7 29.41 1.41 59.76
CA ILE A 7 28.86 2.02 58.53
C ILE A 7 29.27 1.40 57.17
N ILE A 8 28.32 0.72 56.51
CA ILE A 8 28.35 0.45 55.06
C ILE A 8 27.49 1.50 54.36
N ILE A 9 28.10 2.32 53.52
CA ILE A 9 27.43 3.25 52.61
C ILE A 9 26.94 2.42 51.41
N GLY A 10 25.65 2.08 51.40
CA GLY A 10 24.98 1.49 50.24
C GLY A 10 24.56 2.59 49.27
N LEU A 11 25.29 2.73 48.17
CA LEU A 11 24.91 3.60 47.06
C LEU A 11 23.79 2.92 46.27
N ILE A 12 22.53 3.29 46.54
CA ILE A 12 21.37 2.82 45.77
C ILE A 12 21.33 3.60 44.46
N LEU A 13 21.82 2.99 43.38
CA LEU A 13 21.59 3.45 42.02
C LEU A 13 20.12 3.15 41.65
N LEU A 14 19.25 4.15 41.80
CA LEU A 14 17.93 4.14 41.15
C LEU A 14 18.14 4.25 39.63
N THR A 15 18.15 3.11 38.94
CA THR A 15 17.98 3.09 37.48
C THR A 15 16.50 3.37 37.19
N VAL A 16 16.18 4.62 36.87
CA VAL A 16 14.89 4.98 36.29
C VAL A 16 14.86 4.41 34.88
N SER A 17 14.23 3.24 34.71
CA SER A 17 13.96 2.69 33.39
C SER A 17 12.94 3.59 32.71
N ILE A 18 13.40 4.50 31.85
CA ILE A 18 12.53 5.23 30.94
C ILE A 18 12.03 4.21 29.91
N SER A 19 10.89 3.59 30.20
CA SER A 19 10.17 2.76 29.24
C SER A 19 9.68 3.67 28.12
N HIS A 20 10.51 3.88 27.10
CA HIS A 20 10.03 4.35 25.81
C HIS A 20 9.06 3.29 25.32
N SER A 21 7.78 3.60 25.39
CA SER A 21 6.74 2.79 24.77
C SER A 21 7.02 2.86 23.28
N ALA A 22 7.62 1.81 22.73
CA ALA A 22 7.84 1.69 21.31
C ALA A 22 6.46 1.61 20.65
N GLN A 23 5.92 2.78 20.28
CA GLN A 23 4.69 2.85 19.52
C GLN A 23 4.97 2.17 18.18
N ALA A 24 4.17 1.15 17.86
CA ALA A 24 4.31 0.45 16.59
C ALA A 24 4.24 1.47 15.45
N ALA A 25 5.22 1.44 14.55
CA ALA A 25 5.22 2.30 13.39
C ALA A 25 3.91 2.11 12.60
N ASP A 26 3.35 3.22 12.11
CA ASP A 26 2.16 3.19 11.28
C ASP A 26 2.37 2.27 10.08
N SER A 27 1.36 1.49 9.70
CA SER A 27 1.42 0.67 8.48
C SER A 27 1.58 1.55 7.24
N LEU A 28 2.21 1.04 6.17
CA LEU A 28 2.33 1.75 4.88
C LEU A 28 0.97 2.32 4.40
N ARG A 29 -0.12 1.59 4.61
CA ARG A 29 -1.47 2.04 4.26
C ARG A 29 -1.90 3.27 5.05
N THR A 30 -1.61 3.29 6.35
CA THR A 30 -1.92 4.45 7.20
C THR A 30 -1.12 5.66 6.74
N ARG A 31 0.19 5.48 6.45
CA ARG A 31 1.04 6.55 5.93
C ARG A 31 0.53 7.09 4.59
N ALA A 32 0.21 6.20 3.64
CA ALA A 32 -0.39 6.57 2.36
C ALA A 32 -1.70 7.34 2.50
N MET A 33 -2.61 6.90 3.39
CA MET A 33 -3.86 7.62 3.65
C MET A 33 -3.62 9.00 4.26
N ASN A 34 -2.63 9.15 5.13
CA ASN A 34 -2.30 10.41 5.77
C ASN A 34 -1.72 11.43 4.77
N VAL A 35 -0.97 10.99 3.75
CA VAL A 35 -0.47 11.87 2.69
C VAL A 35 -1.61 12.51 1.89
N TYR A 36 -2.66 11.74 1.57
CA TYR A 36 -3.75 12.22 0.70
C TYR A 36 -5.08 12.49 1.40
N ASN A 37 -5.06 12.77 2.72
CA ASN A 37 -6.23 12.99 3.57
C ASN A 37 -7.07 11.71 3.88
N PRO A 38 -6.98 11.18 5.12
CA PRO A 38 -7.65 9.93 5.50
C PRO A 38 -9.19 10.05 5.59
N ALA A 39 -9.73 11.28 5.59
CA ALA A 39 -11.18 11.51 5.62
C ALA A 39 -11.87 11.30 4.27
N LEU A 40 -11.12 11.25 3.16
CA LEU A 40 -11.69 11.01 1.83
C LEU A 40 -12.13 9.56 1.70
N THR A 41 -13.44 9.33 1.54
CA THR A 41 -14.03 7.98 1.51
C THR A 41 -14.36 7.48 0.09
N LYS A 42 -14.09 8.30 -0.93
CA LYS A 42 -14.41 8.04 -2.34
C LYS A 42 -13.15 8.19 -3.19
N THR A 43 -13.09 7.54 -4.34
CA THR A 43 -11.95 7.63 -5.26
C THR A 43 -12.39 7.88 -6.69
N THR A 44 -11.56 8.62 -7.40
CA THR A 44 -11.58 8.70 -8.86
C THR A 44 -10.34 8.00 -9.37
N LEU A 45 -10.48 7.16 -10.38
CA LEU A 45 -9.37 6.53 -11.09
C LEU A 45 -9.32 7.08 -12.50
N SER A 46 -8.17 7.58 -12.90
CA SER A 46 -7.81 7.87 -14.29
C SER A 46 -6.64 6.98 -14.68
N VAL A 47 -6.76 6.23 -15.76
CA VAL A 47 -5.68 5.35 -16.25
C VAL A 47 -5.38 5.66 -17.69
N GLY A 48 -4.08 5.77 -18.03
CA GLY A 48 -3.64 6.01 -19.40
C GLY A 48 -2.18 5.65 -19.65
N GLU A 49 -1.75 5.80 -20.89
CA GLU A 49 -0.35 5.67 -21.30
C GLU A 49 0.35 7.03 -21.33
N ILE A 50 1.64 7.04 -20.98
CA ILE A 50 2.47 8.25 -21.08
C ILE A 50 2.42 8.81 -22.50
N GLY A 51 2.20 10.12 -22.60
CA GLY A 51 2.16 10.84 -23.87
C GLY A 51 0.88 10.63 -24.67
N ASN A 52 -0.10 9.85 -24.18
CA ASN A 52 -1.36 9.58 -24.88
C ASN A 52 -2.58 10.01 -24.07
N LYS A 53 -2.93 11.31 -24.19
CA LYS A 53 -4.10 11.91 -23.52
C LYS A 53 -5.44 11.31 -23.96
N GLN A 54 -5.53 10.63 -25.11
CA GLN A 54 -6.76 9.99 -25.59
C GLN A 54 -7.14 8.70 -24.82
N THR A 55 -6.25 8.15 -23.99
CA THR A 55 -6.49 6.87 -23.29
C THR A 55 -7.05 7.01 -21.88
N ASN A 56 -7.17 8.24 -21.35
CA ASN A 56 -7.61 8.49 -19.98
C ASN A 56 -9.09 8.15 -19.78
N ILE A 57 -9.38 6.94 -19.29
CA ILE A 57 -10.71 6.57 -18.82
C ILE A 57 -10.82 6.96 -17.36
N GLU A 58 -11.62 7.99 -17.07
CA GLU A 58 -11.98 8.36 -15.71
C GLU A 58 -13.14 7.47 -15.19
N ARG A 59 -13.00 6.92 -13.99
CA ARG A 59 -14.04 6.17 -13.29
C ARG A 59 -14.15 6.65 -11.85
N LYS A 60 -15.37 6.84 -11.36
CA LYS A 60 -15.65 7.26 -9.98
C LYS A 60 -16.20 6.12 -9.15
N TYR A 61 -15.77 6.04 -7.90
CA TYR A 61 -16.19 5.03 -6.94
C TYR A 61 -16.61 5.67 -5.62
N ASN A 62 -17.77 5.26 -5.11
CA ASN A 62 -18.22 5.61 -3.74
C ASN A 62 -17.51 4.72 -2.70
N SER A 63 -16.18 4.66 -2.76
CA SER A 63 -15.33 3.81 -1.93
C SER A 63 -13.87 4.30 -2.00
N GLN A 64 -13.09 4.08 -0.94
CA GLN A 64 -11.63 4.26 -0.95
C GLN A 64 -10.90 3.20 -1.79
N TYR A 65 -11.64 2.19 -2.26
CA TYR A 65 -11.09 1.05 -2.96
C TYR A 65 -11.48 1.01 -4.42
N ILE A 66 -10.48 0.82 -5.28
CA ILE A 66 -10.56 0.80 -6.74
C ILE A 66 -10.56 -0.66 -7.21
N PRO A 67 -11.47 -1.07 -8.11
CA PRO A 67 -11.43 -2.42 -8.69
C PRO A 67 -10.09 -2.70 -9.40
N ALA A 68 -9.44 -3.80 -9.03
CA ALA A 68 -8.17 -4.21 -9.61
C ALA A 68 -8.27 -4.40 -11.13
N LYS A 69 -9.44 -4.86 -11.62
CA LYS A 69 -9.72 -4.96 -13.05
C LYS A 69 -9.59 -3.62 -13.76
N ASP A 70 -10.11 -2.54 -13.16
CA ASP A 70 -10.14 -1.23 -13.79
C ASP A 70 -8.75 -0.56 -13.74
N ALA A 71 -7.96 -0.85 -12.72
CA ALA A 71 -6.61 -0.34 -12.56
C ALA A 71 -5.56 -1.05 -13.44
N PHE A 72 -5.63 -2.39 -13.56
CA PHE A 72 -4.53 -3.18 -14.12
C PHE A 72 -4.85 -3.92 -15.42
N ALA A 73 -6.10 -4.37 -15.62
CA ALA A 73 -6.40 -5.32 -16.71
C ALA A 73 -6.03 -4.86 -18.13
N PRO A 74 -6.09 -3.54 -18.47
CA PRO A 74 -5.69 -3.10 -19.81
C PRO A 74 -4.19 -3.16 -20.09
N TYR A 75 -3.34 -3.26 -19.05
CA TYR A 75 -1.90 -3.04 -19.16
C TYR A 75 -1.03 -4.22 -18.72
N VAL A 76 -1.66 -5.33 -18.31
CA VAL A 76 -0.99 -6.54 -17.80
C VAL A 76 -1.38 -7.76 -18.63
N ASP A 77 -0.50 -8.76 -18.72
CA ASP A 77 -0.75 -9.98 -19.50
C ASP A 77 -2.06 -10.68 -19.13
N SER A 78 -2.39 -10.77 -17.84
CA SER A 78 -3.67 -11.33 -17.41
C SER A 78 -4.06 -10.93 -15.99
N LEU A 79 -5.37 -10.89 -15.74
CA LEU A 79 -5.96 -10.79 -14.41
C LEU A 79 -7.00 -11.89 -14.22
N VAL A 80 -6.74 -12.82 -13.30
CA VAL A 80 -7.56 -14.03 -13.14
C VAL A 80 -8.02 -14.18 -11.69
N TRP A 81 -9.32 -14.41 -11.50
CA TRP A 81 -9.89 -14.81 -10.22
C TRP A 81 -9.92 -16.34 -10.09
N ASN A 82 -9.28 -16.86 -9.04
CA ASN A 82 -9.44 -18.24 -8.63
C ASN A 82 -10.46 -18.34 -7.48
N LYS A 83 -11.64 -18.88 -7.79
CA LYS A 83 -12.75 -19.03 -6.83
C LYS A 83 -12.45 -20.02 -5.70
N SER A 84 -11.71 -21.10 -5.97
CA SER A 84 -11.44 -22.13 -4.95
C SER A 84 -10.44 -21.63 -3.90
N THR A 85 -9.42 -20.88 -4.33
CA THR A 85 -8.42 -20.31 -3.43
C THR A 85 -8.77 -18.89 -2.95
N LYS A 86 -9.80 -18.26 -3.53
CA LYS A 86 -10.21 -16.86 -3.27
C LYS A 86 -9.07 -15.87 -3.49
N VAL A 87 -8.36 -16.03 -4.61
CA VAL A 87 -7.20 -15.22 -4.97
C VAL A 87 -7.44 -14.55 -6.32
N VAL A 88 -7.08 -13.26 -6.44
CA VAL A 88 -6.83 -12.64 -7.75
C VAL A 88 -5.34 -12.66 -8.04
N SER A 89 -5.02 -13.09 -9.25
CA SER A 89 -3.70 -13.12 -9.84
C SER A 89 -3.60 -12.06 -10.92
N VAL A 90 -2.68 -11.10 -10.78
CA VAL A 90 -2.34 -10.11 -11.81
C VAL A 90 -0.95 -10.44 -12.34
N LYS A 91 -0.86 -10.91 -13.58
CA LYS A 91 0.39 -11.37 -14.19
C LYS A 91 0.89 -10.37 -15.21
N ASN A 92 2.19 -10.11 -15.16
CA ASN A 92 2.87 -9.34 -16.19
C ASN A 92 4.35 -9.76 -16.25
N GLY A 93 4.88 -10.03 -17.44
CA GLY A 93 6.30 -10.34 -17.64
C GLY A 93 6.79 -11.55 -16.83
N GLY A 94 5.97 -12.58 -16.65
CA GLY A 94 6.32 -13.80 -15.90
C GLY A 94 6.28 -13.68 -14.36
N LYS A 95 6.00 -12.48 -13.84
CA LYS A 95 5.76 -12.22 -12.40
C LYS A 95 4.27 -12.07 -12.12
N GLU A 96 3.89 -12.20 -10.86
CA GLU A 96 2.48 -12.20 -10.46
C GLU A 96 2.25 -11.46 -9.13
N MET A 97 1.34 -10.49 -9.15
CA MET A 97 0.82 -9.87 -7.94
C MET A 97 -0.42 -10.65 -7.47
N ILE A 98 -0.45 -10.98 -6.18
CA ILE A 98 -1.48 -11.82 -5.57
C ILE A 98 -2.31 -10.98 -4.60
N LEU A 99 -3.61 -10.84 -4.88
CA LEU A 99 -4.58 -10.29 -3.93
C LEU A 99 -5.30 -11.47 -3.26
N ASN A 100 -5.09 -11.60 -1.95
CA ASN A 100 -5.56 -12.75 -1.18
C ASN A 100 -6.81 -12.41 -0.35
N PHE A 101 -7.93 -13.03 -0.68
CA PHE A 101 -9.21 -12.87 0.01
C PHE A 101 -9.66 -14.15 0.73
N SER A 102 -8.76 -15.11 0.90
CA SER A 102 -9.05 -16.40 1.55
C SER A 102 -9.19 -16.30 3.07
N GLY A 103 -8.68 -15.22 3.68
CA GLY A 103 -8.53 -15.09 5.13
C GLY A 103 -7.37 -15.90 5.72
N LYS A 104 -6.63 -16.65 4.90
CA LYS A 104 -5.46 -17.44 5.31
C LYS A 104 -4.17 -16.77 4.86
N LYS A 105 -3.09 -16.92 5.63
CA LYS A 105 -1.75 -16.49 5.19
C LYS A 105 -1.34 -17.32 3.97
N ILE A 106 -0.92 -16.67 2.90
CA ILE A 106 -0.33 -17.29 1.71
C ILE A 106 1.13 -16.86 1.65
N ILE A 107 2.01 -17.83 1.46
CA ILE A 107 3.43 -17.57 1.18
C ILE A 107 3.57 -17.56 -0.34
N GLY A 108 3.99 -16.43 -0.90
CA GLY A 108 4.24 -16.30 -2.34
C GLY A 108 5.39 -17.19 -2.79
N LYS A 109 5.30 -17.70 -4.02
CA LYS A 109 6.43 -18.31 -4.72
C LYS A 109 7.45 -17.24 -5.13
N THR A 110 8.62 -17.66 -5.63
CA THR A 110 9.72 -16.75 -6.04
C THR A 110 9.29 -15.64 -7.02
N ASN A 111 8.34 -15.91 -7.90
CA ASN A 111 7.82 -14.94 -8.88
C ASN A 111 6.50 -14.28 -8.45
N GLN A 112 6.07 -14.47 -7.20
CA GLN A 112 4.80 -13.97 -6.69
C GLN A 112 5.02 -12.94 -5.58
N VAL A 113 4.31 -11.83 -5.69
CA VAL A 113 4.25 -10.78 -4.67
C VAL A 113 2.85 -10.79 -4.07
N VAL A 114 2.73 -11.27 -2.83
CA VAL A 114 1.45 -11.29 -2.10
C VAL A 114 1.23 -9.94 -1.43
N LEU A 115 0.15 -9.26 -1.79
CA LEU A 115 -0.18 -7.96 -1.19
C LEU A 115 -0.63 -8.12 0.26
N PRO A 116 -0.30 -7.15 1.14
CA PRO A 116 -0.84 -7.09 2.49
C PRO A 116 -2.38 -7.09 2.46
N SER A 117 -2.99 -7.86 3.37
CA SER A 117 -4.45 -8.04 3.41
C SER A 117 -5.20 -6.74 3.69
N ASN A 118 -4.59 -5.78 4.39
CA ASN A 118 -5.18 -4.48 4.66
C ASN A 118 -5.20 -3.54 3.45
N TRP A 119 -4.46 -3.82 2.38
CA TRP A 119 -4.46 -3.00 1.16
C TRP A 119 -5.60 -3.33 0.22
N THR A 120 -6.19 -4.52 0.37
CA THR A 120 -7.18 -5.06 -0.56
C THR A 120 -8.49 -5.35 0.15
N LYS A 121 -9.59 -5.31 -0.58
CA LYS A 121 -10.91 -5.65 -0.05
C LYS A 121 -11.79 -6.22 -1.15
N LEU A 122 -12.73 -7.10 -0.80
CA LEU A 122 -13.85 -7.42 -1.67
C LEU A 122 -14.96 -6.38 -1.44
N VAL A 123 -15.28 -5.62 -2.48
CA VAL A 123 -16.37 -4.63 -2.45
C VAL A 123 -17.36 -5.00 -3.55
N ASN A 124 -18.59 -5.34 -3.17
CA ASN A 124 -19.66 -5.75 -4.09
C ASN A 124 -19.22 -6.87 -5.06
N GLY A 125 -18.52 -7.88 -4.53
CA GLY A 125 -18.01 -9.02 -5.32
C GLY A 125 -16.79 -8.73 -6.20
N LYS A 126 -16.28 -7.50 -6.20
CA LYS A 126 -15.08 -7.11 -6.95
C LYS A 126 -13.85 -7.13 -6.04
N ALA A 127 -12.75 -7.68 -6.54
CA ALA A 127 -11.43 -7.51 -5.92
C ALA A 127 -10.97 -6.07 -6.12
N THR A 128 -10.66 -5.39 -5.02
CA THR A 128 -10.31 -3.97 -5.01
C THR A 128 -9.03 -3.72 -4.22
N ILE A 129 -8.34 -2.64 -4.56
CA ILE A 129 -7.13 -2.13 -3.89
C ILE A 129 -7.39 -0.71 -3.38
N ASN A 130 -6.84 -0.36 -2.23
CA ASN A 130 -6.98 0.98 -1.67
C ASN A 130 -6.32 2.02 -2.58
N GLY A 131 -7.06 3.07 -2.93
CA GLY A 131 -6.63 4.10 -3.88
C GLY A 131 -5.44 4.91 -3.37
N SER A 132 -5.39 5.24 -2.07
CA SER A 132 -4.25 5.95 -1.48
C SER A 132 -2.97 5.12 -1.56
N ILE A 133 -3.02 3.82 -1.27
CA ILE A 133 -1.87 2.93 -1.46
C ILE A 133 -1.42 2.92 -2.92
N LEU A 134 -2.36 2.79 -3.85
CA LEU A 134 -2.04 2.74 -5.28
C LEU A 134 -1.36 4.03 -5.75
N ALA A 135 -1.86 5.19 -5.33
CA ALA A 135 -1.24 6.49 -5.59
C ALA A 135 0.13 6.65 -4.90
N TYR A 136 0.28 6.14 -3.68
CA TYR A 136 1.49 6.31 -2.88
C TYR A 136 2.68 5.51 -3.40
N LEU A 137 2.44 4.25 -3.82
CA LEU A 137 3.49 3.31 -4.19
C LEU A 137 4.28 3.70 -5.42
N PHE A 138 3.68 4.46 -6.33
CA PHE A 138 4.29 4.89 -7.58
C PHE A 138 4.27 6.40 -7.75
N ASP A 139 4.02 7.16 -6.66
CA ASP A 139 3.91 8.61 -6.73
C ASP A 139 5.14 9.23 -7.40
N GLU A 140 4.93 10.09 -8.39
CA GLU A 140 5.99 10.79 -9.15
C GLU A 140 6.95 11.56 -8.22
N TYR A 141 6.43 12.08 -7.10
CA TYR A 141 7.18 12.80 -6.08
C TYR A 141 7.46 11.95 -4.84
N GLY A 142 7.27 10.63 -4.93
CA GLY A 142 7.36 9.71 -3.79
C GLY A 142 8.73 9.64 -3.13
N SER A 143 9.81 10.00 -3.84
CA SER A 143 11.16 10.09 -3.28
C SER A 143 11.26 11.11 -2.13
N SER A 144 10.40 12.13 -2.12
CA SER A 144 10.34 13.13 -1.05
C SER A 144 9.80 12.59 0.28
N TYR A 145 9.15 11.42 0.27
CA TYR A 145 8.56 10.83 1.47
C TYR A 145 9.59 10.21 2.41
N ASN A 146 10.80 9.90 1.91
CA ASN A 146 11.84 9.19 2.66
C ASN A 146 11.33 7.86 3.27
N ASP A 147 10.49 7.13 2.55
CA ASP A 147 9.84 5.89 3.01
C ASP A 147 10.45 4.66 2.34
N MET A 148 11.43 4.05 3.02
CA MET A 148 12.13 2.86 2.49
C MET A 148 11.20 1.67 2.27
N GLU A 149 10.15 1.49 3.07
CA GLU A 149 9.20 0.40 2.87
C GLU A 149 8.42 0.61 1.57
N ARG A 150 8.00 1.85 1.29
CA ARG A 150 7.37 2.20 0.01
C ARG A 150 8.28 1.87 -1.17
N ASP A 151 9.55 2.29 -1.12
CA ASP A 151 10.49 2.09 -2.22
C ASP A 151 10.73 0.60 -2.51
N GLN A 152 10.85 -0.21 -1.46
CA GLN A 152 10.92 -1.67 -1.60
C GLN A 152 9.65 -2.26 -2.23
N TRP A 153 8.47 -1.71 -1.94
CA TRP A 153 7.23 -2.15 -2.57
C TRP A 153 7.10 -1.68 -4.01
N GLN A 154 7.53 -0.46 -4.34
CA GLN A 154 7.61 0.02 -5.72
C GLN A 154 8.49 -0.92 -6.54
N GLU A 155 9.69 -1.25 -6.06
CA GLU A 155 10.61 -2.16 -6.74
C GLU A 155 10.00 -3.55 -6.93
N LYS A 156 9.42 -4.13 -5.88
CA LYS A 156 8.74 -5.45 -5.95
C LYS A 156 7.61 -5.48 -6.98
N LEU A 157 6.91 -4.38 -7.18
CA LEU A 157 5.74 -4.26 -8.06
C LEU A 157 6.06 -3.60 -9.41
N SER A 158 7.32 -3.23 -9.68
CA SER A 158 7.78 -2.61 -10.93
C SER A 158 7.40 -3.38 -12.20
N PHE A 159 7.25 -4.71 -12.08
CA PHE A 159 6.82 -5.55 -13.18
C PHE A 159 5.40 -5.25 -13.68
N LEU A 160 4.60 -4.44 -12.99
CA LEU A 160 3.29 -4.01 -13.45
C LEU A 160 3.37 -2.91 -14.53
N ASN A 161 4.57 -2.42 -14.89
CA ASN A 161 4.79 -1.37 -15.89
C ASN A 161 4.06 -0.04 -15.58
N ILE A 162 3.77 0.21 -14.30
CA ILE A 162 3.31 1.52 -13.84
C ILE A 162 4.55 2.40 -13.76
N ASP A 163 4.56 3.46 -14.55
CA ASP A 163 5.67 4.41 -14.62
C ASP A 163 5.63 5.35 -13.42
N HIS A 164 4.48 6.01 -13.24
CA HIS A 164 4.19 6.83 -12.09
C HIS A 164 2.69 6.88 -11.81
N THR A 165 2.38 7.38 -10.63
CA THR A 165 1.04 7.79 -10.22
C THR A 165 1.06 9.22 -9.73
N ASP A 166 -0.10 9.87 -9.82
CA ASP A 166 -0.36 11.14 -9.15
C ASP A 166 -1.63 11.02 -8.29
N GLY A 167 -1.56 11.56 -7.08
CA GLY A 167 -2.59 11.47 -6.07
C GLY A 167 -3.03 12.85 -5.60
N ILE A 168 -4.26 13.25 -5.95
CA ILE A 168 -4.77 14.58 -5.62
C ILE A 168 -5.94 14.48 -4.65
N PRO A 169 -5.83 15.05 -3.42
CA PRO A 169 -6.94 15.08 -2.48
C PRO A 169 -7.98 16.14 -2.87
N GLY A 170 -9.11 15.70 -3.41
CA GLY A 170 -10.25 16.54 -3.74
C GLY A 170 -11.06 16.92 -2.50
N VAL A 171 -10.61 17.92 -1.75
CA VAL A 171 -11.29 18.35 -0.50
C VAL A 171 -12.72 18.86 -0.77
N ARG A 172 -12.96 19.46 -1.94
CA ARG A 172 -14.27 20.03 -2.30
C ARG A 172 -15.29 19.01 -2.78
N ASP A 173 -14.87 18.03 -3.58
CA ASP A 173 -15.75 16.98 -4.11
C ASP A 173 -15.79 15.73 -3.23
N GLY A 174 -14.86 15.61 -2.28
CA GLY A 174 -14.74 14.49 -1.35
C GLY A 174 -14.12 13.24 -1.97
N TYR A 175 -13.43 13.37 -3.10
CA TYR A 175 -12.76 12.27 -3.80
C TYR A 175 -11.24 12.34 -3.66
N MET A 176 -10.62 11.19 -3.45
CA MET A 176 -9.20 11.01 -3.73
C MET A 176 -9.02 10.70 -5.23
N HIS A 177 -8.40 11.60 -5.97
CA HIS A 177 -8.13 11.42 -7.39
C HIS A 177 -6.82 10.66 -7.57
N VAL A 178 -6.86 9.55 -8.29
CA VAL A 178 -5.73 8.65 -8.51
C VAL A 178 -5.50 8.54 -10.02
N TYR A 179 -4.35 9.03 -10.48
CA TYR A 179 -3.90 8.94 -11.85
C TYR A 179 -2.85 7.84 -11.97
N LEU A 180 -3.04 6.89 -12.88
CA LEU A 180 -2.09 5.82 -13.20
C LEU A 180 -1.58 6.02 -14.62
N ALA A 181 -0.27 6.25 -14.74
CA ALA A 181 0.42 6.29 -16.02
C ALA A 181 1.21 5.00 -16.22
N TYR A 182 0.92 4.30 -17.31
CA TYR A 182 1.67 3.11 -17.72
C TYR A 182 2.72 3.45 -18.77
N THR A 183 3.86 2.78 -18.69
CA THR A 183 4.84 2.77 -19.77
C THR A 183 4.20 2.16 -21.02
N LYS A 184 4.47 2.72 -22.20
CA LYS A 184 3.98 2.18 -23.48
C LYS A 184 4.40 0.72 -23.62
N ASN A 185 3.43 -0.19 -23.69
CA ASN A 185 3.71 -1.58 -24.02
C ASN A 185 4.21 -1.63 -25.48
N LYS A 186 5.41 -2.18 -25.69
CA LYS A 186 5.99 -2.40 -27.03
C LYS A 186 5.34 -3.59 -27.71
#